data_AF-A0A564UNQ1-F1
#
_entry.id   AF-A0A564UNQ1-F1
#
_cell.length_a   1.000
_cell.length_b   1.000
_cell.length_c   1.000
_cell.angle_alpha   90.00
_cell.angle_beta   90.00
_cell.angle_gamma   90.00
#
_symmetry.space_group_name_H-M   'P 1'
#
loop_
_entity.id
_entity.type
_entity.pdbx_description
1 polymer ?
#
loop_
_entity_poly.entity_id
_entity_poly.type
_entity_poly.pdbx_seq_one_letter_code
_entity_poly.pdbx_strand_id
1 'polypeptide(L)'
;MFKPQQLGTVTIPDAELTTDKKNCKKIGPCGVGEKAIYLNSFYFDRRYYIPISSIERIFKRIAMSKGGFTGKGAFGTLSYLVVVYENGKEKQCNFKHEEDVDRLLAYIEERFPQIPLHSIEAERKLEEKRKWLEEKQRERILPEEIKKRLTKLERAENYLKKQSDYYMDLSLSAKKKRTYDRSNPAYKWVALAVVILGIGAFLYGIYSLLTHAGFGMYFLLFGLAAIFLFAGANVLPTSKNNKKYIENQLERSIQQMETYIQKYPDFPVPAYYAHPIVLKRMQDIMKEGRAETIPEALKFLKEDLKALNSNVVVEKEEYDEIVTIKPMFLVMDYK
;
A
#
# COMPACT_ATOMS: atom_id res chain seq x y z
N MET A 1 -3.51 -14.53 -25.53
CA MET A 1 -3.90 -13.52 -24.52
C MET A 1 -5.18 -12.85 -25.03
N PHE A 2 -6.23 -12.70 -24.23
CA PHE A 2 -7.45 -12.03 -24.70
C PHE A 2 -7.17 -10.56 -25.03
N LYS A 3 -7.64 -10.10 -26.20
CA LYS A 3 -7.56 -8.70 -26.60
C LYS A 3 -8.33 -7.84 -25.58
N PRO A 4 -7.70 -6.83 -24.95
CA PRO A 4 -8.40 -5.97 -24.02
C PRO A 4 -9.45 -5.15 -24.78
N GLN A 5 -10.60 -4.93 -24.15
CA GLN A 5 -11.67 -4.09 -24.69
C GLN A 5 -11.33 -2.62 -24.42
N GLN A 6 -11.45 -1.79 -25.44
CA GLN A 6 -11.27 -0.35 -25.32
C GLN A 6 -12.36 0.25 -24.43
N LEU A 7 -11.93 1.14 -23.52
CA LEU A 7 -12.81 2.06 -22.84
C LEU A 7 -12.53 3.46 -23.37
N GLY A 8 -13.58 4.12 -23.85
CA GLY A 8 -13.50 5.39 -24.54
C GLY A 8 -13.39 5.28 -26.06
N THR A 9 -13.16 6.42 -26.69
CA THR A 9 -13.12 6.68 -28.13
C THR A 9 -11.71 6.64 -28.72
N VAL A 10 -10.68 6.94 -27.94
CA VAL A 10 -9.28 6.88 -28.42
C VAL A 10 -8.81 5.43 -28.52
N THR A 11 -8.38 5.03 -29.71
CA THR A 11 -7.95 3.67 -30.03
C THR A 11 -6.43 3.59 -30.17
N ILE A 12 -5.84 2.48 -29.71
CA ILE A 12 -4.45 2.12 -29.97
C ILE A 12 -4.42 1.02 -31.03
N PRO A 13 -3.55 1.09 -32.06
CA PRO A 13 -3.41 0.04 -33.06
C PRO A 13 -3.13 -1.34 -32.44
N ASP A 14 -3.77 -2.38 -32.97
CA ASP A 14 -3.78 -3.73 -32.37
C ASP A 14 -2.39 -4.33 -32.11
N ALA A 15 -1.44 -4.09 -33.02
CA ALA A 15 -0.06 -4.57 -32.90
C ALA A 15 0.66 -3.90 -31.71
N GLU A 16 0.46 -2.60 -31.54
CA GLU A 16 1.04 -1.82 -30.45
C GLU A 16 0.40 -2.19 -29.12
N LEU A 17 -0.93 -2.31 -29.09
CA LEU A 17 -1.69 -2.69 -27.91
C LEU A 17 -1.29 -4.08 -27.39
N THR A 18 -1.03 -5.02 -28.30
CA THR A 18 -0.57 -6.38 -27.92
C THR A 18 0.82 -6.33 -27.28
N THR A 19 1.73 -5.55 -27.85
CA THR A 19 3.08 -5.37 -27.32
C THR A 19 3.07 -4.66 -25.98
N ASP A 20 2.33 -3.55 -25.88
CA ASP A 20 2.20 -2.74 -24.67
C ASP A 20 1.59 -3.57 -23.52
N LYS A 21 0.52 -4.32 -23.78
CA LYS A 21 -0.09 -5.22 -22.78
C LYS A 21 0.85 -6.33 -22.33
N LYS A 22 1.67 -6.87 -23.24
CA LYS A 22 2.64 -7.93 -22.90
C LYS A 22 3.73 -7.41 -21.97
N ASN A 23 4.20 -6.18 -22.22
CA ASN A 23 5.31 -5.55 -21.51
C ASN A 23 4.87 -4.69 -20.32
N CYS A 24 3.57 -4.48 -20.10
CA CYS A 24 3.07 -3.69 -19.00
C CYS A 24 3.54 -4.22 -17.63
N LYS A 25 3.78 -3.30 -16.70
CA LYS A 25 4.03 -3.63 -15.29
C LYS A 25 2.73 -4.12 -14.68
N LYS A 26 2.67 -5.40 -14.33
CA LYS A 26 1.49 -6.03 -13.72
C LYS A 26 1.49 -5.77 -12.21
N ILE A 27 0.43 -5.15 -11.70
CA ILE A 27 0.24 -4.87 -10.28
C ILE A 27 -1.22 -5.21 -9.93
N GLY A 28 -1.39 -6.19 -9.03
CA GLY A 28 -2.70 -6.80 -8.78
C GLY A 28 -3.41 -7.23 -10.09
N PRO A 29 -4.72 -6.98 -10.22
CA PRO A 29 -5.49 -7.35 -11.40
C PRO A 29 -5.33 -6.36 -12.59
N CYS A 30 -4.52 -5.30 -12.42
CA CYS A 30 -4.30 -4.25 -13.41
C CYS A 30 -2.90 -4.36 -14.05
N GLY A 31 -2.61 -3.46 -14.98
CA GLY A 31 -1.27 -3.28 -15.54
C GLY A 31 -1.05 -1.87 -16.07
N VAL A 32 0.18 -1.38 -15.97
CA VAL A 32 0.59 -0.06 -16.46
C VAL A 32 1.54 -0.25 -17.63
N GLY A 33 1.07 0.05 -18.83
CA GLY A 33 1.87 0.08 -20.06
C GLY A 33 2.48 1.45 -20.32
N GLU A 34 3.20 1.58 -21.42
CA GLU A 34 3.68 2.87 -21.93
C GLU A 34 2.55 3.65 -22.61
N LYS A 35 1.63 2.95 -23.29
CA LYS A 35 0.55 3.57 -24.06
C LYS A 35 -0.81 3.52 -23.38
N ALA A 36 -1.05 2.53 -22.50
CA ALA A 36 -2.34 2.38 -21.84
C ALA A 36 -2.25 1.89 -20.39
N ILE A 37 -3.30 2.19 -19.62
CA ILE A 37 -3.60 1.50 -18.37
C ILE A 37 -4.56 0.35 -18.66
N TYR A 38 -4.20 -0.84 -18.20
CA TYR A 38 -4.99 -2.06 -18.34
C TYR A 38 -5.75 -2.35 -17.05
N LEU A 39 -7.06 -2.48 -17.18
CA LEU A 39 -8.00 -2.53 -16.07
C LEU A 39 -8.75 -3.86 -16.04
N ASN A 40 -9.14 -4.31 -14.86
CA ASN A 40 -9.85 -5.57 -14.70
C ASN A 40 -11.37 -5.45 -14.95
N SER A 41 -11.95 -6.61 -15.25
CA SER A 41 -13.36 -6.89 -14.97
C SER A 41 -13.47 -7.60 -13.62
N PHE A 42 -14.69 -7.93 -13.20
CA PHE A 42 -14.88 -8.68 -11.95
C PHE A 42 -14.19 -10.07 -11.97
N TYR A 43 -14.08 -10.70 -13.15
CA TYR A 43 -13.56 -12.07 -13.29
C TYR A 43 -12.21 -12.16 -13.99
N PHE A 44 -11.83 -11.15 -14.77
CA PHE A 44 -10.64 -11.19 -15.62
C PHE A 44 -9.75 -9.97 -15.43
N ASP A 45 -8.49 -10.23 -15.12
CA ASP A 45 -7.42 -9.24 -15.09
C ASP A 45 -7.19 -8.61 -16.46
N ARG A 46 -6.87 -7.30 -16.47
CA ARG A 46 -6.47 -6.57 -17.69
C ARG A 46 -7.41 -6.83 -18.88
N ARG A 47 -8.71 -6.87 -18.61
CA ARG A 47 -9.79 -7.10 -19.61
C ARG A 47 -10.07 -5.85 -20.43
N TYR A 48 -9.83 -4.68 -19.85
CA TYR A 48 -10.06 -3.37 -20.47
C TYR A 48 -8.75 -2.61 -20.63
N TYR A 49 -8.73 -1.62 -21.52
CA TYR A 49 -7.64 -0.64 -21.59
C TYR A 49 -8.19 0.78 -21.78
N ILE A 50 -7.48 1.76 -21.22
CA ILE A 50 -7.68 3.20 -21.47
C ILE A 50 -6.31 3.75 -21.91
N PRO A 51 -6.21 4.41 -23.08
CA PRO A 51 -4.97 5.08 -23.49
C PRO A 51 -4.55 6.14 -22.48
N ILE A 52 -3.24 6.26 -22.23
CA ILE A 52 -2.69 7.25 -21.30
C ILE A 52 -3.12 8.68 -21.65
N SER A 53 -3.19 8.99 -22.95
CA SER A 53 -3.62 10.31 -23.45
C SER A 53 -5.08 10.66 -23.17
N SER A 54 -5.93 9.68 -22.84
CA SER A 54 -7.35 9.89 -22.53
C SER A 54 -7.65 9.95 -21.04
N ILE A 55 -6.64 9.71 -20.20
CA ILE A 55 -6.78 9.69 -18.75
C ILE A 55 -6.71 11.11 -18.22
N GLU A 56 -7.72 11.49 -17.44
CA GLU A 56 -7.77 12.78 -16.76
C GLU A 56 -7.13 12.69 -15.38
N ARG A 57 -7.26 11.53 -14.72
CA ARG A 57 -6.86 11.32 -13.31
C ARG A 57 -7.01 9.86 -12.89
N ILE A 58 -6.20 9.43 -11.93
CA ILE A 58 -6.28 8.07 -11.36
C ILE A 58 -6.10 8.13 -9.85
N PHE A 59 -7.04 7.64 -9.05
CA PHE A 59 -6.91 7.74 -7.59
C PHE A 59 -7.41 6.51 -6.84
N LYS A 60 -6.95 6.37 -5.60
CA LYS A 60 -7.43 5.37 -4.64
C LYS A 60 -8.74 5.84 -4.02
N ARG A 61 -9.75 4.96 -3.99
CA ARG A 61 -10.99 5.14 -3.22
C ARG A 61 -11.12 3.96 -2.25
N ILE A 62 -11.46 4.23 -1.00
CA ILE A 62 -11.68 3.20 0.02
C ILE A 62 -13.13 3.28 0.47
N ALA A 63 -13.87 2.18 0.29
CA ALA A 63 -15.16 2.01 0.92
C ALA A 63 -14.98 1.25 2.24
N MET A 64 -15.55 1.78 3.31
CA MET A 64 -15.50 1.15 4.64
C MET A 64 -16.89 0.60 5.00
N SER A 65 -16.95 -0.54 5.67
CA SER A 65 -18.19 -1.05 6.25
C SER A 65 -18.74 -0.07 7.30
N LYS A 66 -20.05 -0.14 7.60
CA LYS A 66 -20.66 0.65 8.70
C LYS A 66 -19.91 0.50 10.04
N GLY A 67 -19.27 -0.66 10.27
CA GLY A 67 -18.45 -0.89 11.46
C GLY A 67 -17.14 -0.10 11.48
N GLY A 68 -16.58 0.24 10.32
CA GLY A 68 -15.44 1.14 10.21
C GLY A 68 -15.76 2.61 10.46
N PHE A 69 -16.99 3.04 10.13
CA PHE A 69 -17.44 4.40 10.44
C PHE A 69 -17.83 4.58 11.91
N THR A 70 -18.38 3.55 12.54
CA THR A 70 -18.93 3.62 13.91
C THR A 70 -17.98 3.09 14.98
N GLY A 71 -16.86 2.47 14.59
CA GLY A 71 -15.95 1.78 15.50
C GLY A 71 -16.55 0.52 16.16
N LYS A 72 -17.73 0.07 15.71
CA LYS A 72 -18.49 -1.05 16.29
C LYS A 72 -18.82 -2.09 15.22
N GLY A 73 -18.39 -3.33 15.42
CA GLY A 73 -18.66 -4.46 14.51
C GLY A 73 -17.49 -4.78 13.56
N ALA A 74 -17.72 -5.71 12.62
CA ALA A 74 -16.67 -6.21 11.72
C ALA A 74 -16.20 -5.11 10.74
N PHE A 75 -14.91 -4.80 10.81
CA PHE A 75 -14.23 -3.87 9.92
C PHE A 75 -13.93 -4.56 8.59
N GLY A 76 -14.51 -4.05 7.51
CA GLY A 76 -14.18 -4.47 6.15
C GLY A 76 -13.90 -3.25 5.30
N THR A 77 -12.77 -3.23 4.61
CA THR A 77 -12.43 -2.22 3.63
C THR A 77 -12.38 -2.83 2.24
N LEU A 78 -12.89 -2.10 1.27
CA LEU A 78 -12.75 -2.41 -0.14
C LEU A 78 -11.99 -1.26 -0.79
N SER A 79 -10.82 -1.59 -1.34
CA SER A 79 -9.94 -0.62 -2.00
C SER A 79 -10.14 -0.69 -3.50
N TYR A 80 -10.35 0.48 -4.09
CA TYR A 80 -10.63 0.65 -5.50
C TYR A 80 -9.57 1.57 -6.13
N LEU A 81 -9.14 1.22 -7.33
CA LEU A 81 -8.54 2.17 -8.26
C LEU A 81 -9.66 2.79 -9.09
N VAL A 82 -9.72 4.11 -9.15
CA VAL A 82 -10.66 4.86 -9.99
C VAL A 82 -9.86 5.55 -11.09
N VAL A 83 -10.16 5.23 -12.34
CA VAL A 83 -9.60 5.91 -13.52
C VAL A 83 -10.68 6.78 -14.13
N VAL A 84 -10.42 8.08 -14.19
CA VAL A 84 -11.28 9.06 -14.85
C VAL A 84 -10.75 9.31 -16.26
N TYR A 85 -11.64 9.23 -17.25
CA TYR A 85 -11.30 9.38 -18.65
C TYR A 85 -12.44 10.03 -19.42
N GLU A 86 -12.12 10.71 -20.52
CA GLU A 86 -13.08 11.28 -21.49
C GLU A 86 -14.32 11.99 -20.89
N ASN A 87 -14.10 13.20 -20.39
CA ASN A 87 -15.10 14.08 -19.81
C ASN A 87 -15.78 13.44 -18.59
N GLY A 88 -14.98 12.94 -17.64
CA GLY A 88 -15.47 12.48 -16.34
C GLY A 88 -16.06 11.06 -16.28
N LYS A 89 -15.91 10.22 -17.32
CA LYS A 89 -16.29 8.80 -17.20
C LYS A 89 -15.36 8.11 -16.21
N GLU A 90 -15.92 7.27 -15.34
CA GLU A 90 -15.13 6.50 -14.37
C GLU A 90 -15.09 5.02 -14.72
N LYS A 91 -13.91 4.41 -14.56
CA LYS A 91 -13.77 2.95 -14.42
C LYS A 91 -13.18 2.64 -13.06
N GLN A 92 -13.92 1.84 -12.29
CA GLN A 92 -13.50 1.37 -10.97
C GLN A 92 -13.00 -0.08 -11.05
N CYS A 93 -11.91 -0.35 -10.35
CA CYS A 93 -11.23 -1.64 -10.29
C CYS A 93 -10.96 -2.03 -8.84
N ASN A 94 -11.49 -3.18 -8.44
CA ASN A 94 -11.35 -3.68 -7.07
C ASN A 94 -9.99 -4.34 -6.88
N PHE A 95 -9.34 -4.07 -5.76
CA PHE A 95 -8.10 -4.72 -5.35
C PHE A 95 -8.33 -5.51 -4.08
N LYS A 96 -7.74 -6.71 -4.03
CA LYS A 96 -7.73 -7.54 -2.83
C LYS A 96 -6.82 -6.97 -1.74
N HIS A 97 -5.72 -6.36 -2.16
CA HIS A 97 -4.70 -5.77 -1.30
C HIS A 97 -4.62 -4.28 -1.60
N GLU A 98 -4.81 -3.45 -0.57
CA GLU A 98 -4.70 -2.00 -0.71
C GLU A 98 -3.30 -1.58 -1.17
N GLU A 99 -2.29 -2.31 -0.71
CA GLU A 99 -0.89 -2.10 -1.03
C GLU A 99 -0.60 -2.18 -2.54
N ASP A 100 -1.38 -2.97 -3.28
CA ASP A 100 -1.25 -3.07 -4.74
C ASP A 100 -1.81 -1.81 -5.43
N VAL A 101 -2.82 -1.16 -4.85
CA VAL A 101 -3.31 0.15 -5.34
C VAL A 101 -2.23 1.20 -5.12
N ASP A 102 -1.65 1.24 -3.92
CA ASP A 102 -0.61 2.21 -3.57
C ASP A 102 0.64 2.02 -4.45
N ARG A 103 1.07 0.77 -4.69
CA ARG A 103 2.19 0.48 -5.60
C ARG A 103 1.87 0.91 -7.03
N LEU A 104 0.64 0.70 -7.50
CA LEU A 104 0.24 1.12 -8.83
C LEU A 104 0.23 2.64 -8.97
N LEU A 105 -0.29 3.38 -7.99
CA LEU A 105 -0.27 4.84 -7.98
C LEU A 105 1.17 5.37 -7.94
N ALA A 106 2.02 4.81 -7.09
CA ALA A 106 3.44 5.19 -7.01
C ALA A 106 4.17 4.95 -8.34
N TYR A 107 3.89 3.83 -9.02
CA TYR A 107 4.46 3.55 -10.33
C TYR A 107 3.94 4.50 -11.42
N ILE A 108 2.68 4.94 -11.32
CA ILE A 108 2.13 5.95 -12.23
C ILE A 108 2.72 7.33 -11.94
N GLU A 109 2.94 7.72 -10.67
CA GLU A 109 3.64 8.95 -10.32
C GLU A 109 5.04 8.99 -10.93
N GLU A 110 5.76 7.86 -10.85
CA GLU A 110 7.11 7.71 -11.43
C GLU A 110 7.10 7.85 -12.96
N ARG A 111 6.15 7.22 -13.65
CA ARG A 111 6.14 7.12 -15.12
C ARG A 111 5.37 8.22 -15.83
N PHE A 112 4.31 8.72 -15.21
CA PHE A 112 3.35 9.66 -15.77
C PHE A 112 3.02 10.76 -14.75
N PRO A 113 4.01 11.58 -14.35
CA PRO A 113 3.84 12.61 -13.31
C PRO A 113 2.80 13.67 -13.65
N GLN A 114 2.40 13.79 -14.93
CA GLN A 114 1.34 14.68 -15.38
C GLN A 114 -0.07 14.19 -15.03
N ILE A 115 -0.25 12.91 -14.68
CA ILE A 115 -1.57 12.36 -14.31
C ILE A 115 -1.82 12.64 -12.83
N PRO A 116 -2.87 13.42 -12.48
CA PRO A 116 -3.21 13.67 -11.09
C PRO A 116 -3.65 12.38 -10.37
N LEU A 117 -3.14 12.18 -9.15
CA LEU A 117 -3.32 10.93 -8.39
C LEU A 117 -4.32 10.98 -7.22
N HIS A 118 -4.91 12.14 -7.01
CA HIS A 118 -5.92 12.38 -5.98
C HIS A 118 -7.30 12.51 -6.61
N SER A 119 -8.37 12.60 -5.83
CA SER A 119 -9.67 13.06 -6.35
C SER A 119 -9.71 14.59 -6.43
N ILE A 120 -10.64 15.17 -7.19
CA ILE A 120 -10.81 16.63 -7.27
C ILE A 120 -11.05 17.22 -5.88
N GLU A 121 -11.88 16.56 -5.06
CA GLU A 121 -12.14 16.99 -3.68
C GLU A 121 -10.88 16.91 -2.81
N ALA A 122 -10.11 15.83 -2.94
CA ALA A 122 -8.86 15.68 -2.20
C ALA A 122 -7.83 16.74 -2.60
N GLU A 123 -7.69 17.06 -3.90
CA GLU A 123 -6.83 18.15 -4.35
C GLU A 123 -7.28 19.51 -3.84
N ARG A 124 -8.59 19.78 -3.82
CA ARG A 124 -9.10 21.03 -3.27
C ARG A 124 -8.72 21.18 -1.80
N LYS A 125 -8.89 20.12 -1.00
CA LYS A 125 -8.47 20.11 0.41
C LYS A 125 -6.96 20.26 0.57
N LEU A 126 -6.17 19.62 -0.30
CA LEU A 126 -4.72 19.75 -0.30
C LEU A 126 -4.25 21.17 -0.70
N GLU A 127 -4.89 21.81 -1.68
CA GLU A 127 -4.67 23.23 -2.02
C GLU A 127 -4.97 24.13 -0.83
N GLU A 128 -6.15 23.97 -0.22
CA GLU A 128 -6.60 24.79 0.90
C GLU A 128 -5.62 24.68 2.07
N LYS A 129 -5.21 23.46 2.41
CA LYS A 129 -4.19 23.21 3.43
C LYS A 129 -2.84 23.81 3.05
N ARG A 130 -2.42 23.67 1.79
CA ARG A 130 -1.16 24.25 1.32
C ARG A 130 -1.16 25.77 1.41
N LYS A 131 -2.22 26.44 0.95
CA LYS A 131 -2.37 27.90 1.03
C LYS A 131 -2.35 28.39 2.47
N TRP A 132 -3.06 27.71 3.37
CA TRP A 132 -3.04 28.04 4.79
C TRP A 132 -1.65 27.86 5.42
N LEU A 133 -0.91 26.80 5.05
CA LEU A 133 0.47 26.61 5.49
C LEU A 133 1.42 27.65 4.91
N GLU A 134 1.26 28.01 3.63
CA GLU A 134 2.03 29.07 2.96
C GLU A 134 1.78 30.44 3.61
N GLU A 135 0.54 30.76 3.98
CA GLU A 135 0.21 31.99 4.71
C GLU A 135 0.89 32.01 6.08
N LYS A 136 0.80 30.93 6.86
CA LYS A 136 1.53 30.78 8.13
C LYS A 136 3.05 30.86 7.97
N GLN A 137 3.58 30.40 6.83
CA GLN A 137 5.00 30.48 6.53
C GLN A 137 5.42 31.84 6.00
N ARG A 138 4.57 32.60 5.31
CA ARG A 138 4.90 33.96 4.83
C ARG A 138 5.18 34.92 5.98
N GLU A 139 4.55 34.70 7.13
CA GLU A 139 4.85 35.42 8.37
C GLU A 139 6.25 35.07 8.93
N ARG A 140 6.84 33.96 8.50
CA ARG A 140 8.13 33.45 8.96
C ARG A 140 9.18 33.54 7.84
N ILE A 141 10.07 34.52 7.94
CA ILE A 141 11.22 34.61 7.03
C ILE A 141 12.15 33.42 7.32
N LEU A 142 12.09 32.39 6.49
CA LEU A 142 12.97 31.22 6.56
C LEU A 142 14.41 31.64 6.21
N PRO A 143 15.40 31.39 7.10
CA PRO A 143 16.80 31.65 6.80
C PRO A 143 17.26 30.89 5.55
N GLU A 144 18.15 31.48 4.77
CA GLU A 144 18.69 30.87 3.53
C GLU A 144 19.31 29.48 3.77
N GLU A 145 19.90 29.28 4.94
CA GLU A 145 20.47 28.00 5.34
C GLU A 145 19.40 26.91 5.49
N ILE A 146 18.20 27.25 6.00
CA ILE A 146 17.06 26.32 6.09
C ILE A 146 16.55 25.98 4.69
N LYS A 147 16.47 26.97 3.78
CA LYS A 147 16.05 26.74 2.38
C LYS A 147 16.98 25.76 1.67
N LYS A 148 18.30 25.87 1.87
CA LYS A 148 19.28 24.90 1.34
C LYS A 148 19.04 23.49 1.86
N ARG A 149 18.75 23.35 3.16
CA ARG A 149 18.47 22.05 3.80
C ARG A 149 17.15 21.45 3.30
N LEU A 150 16.10 22.26 3.15
CA LEU A 150 14.83 21.85 2.54
C LEU A 150 15.03 21.36 1.11
N THR A 151 15.80 22.11 0.30
CA THR A 151 16.14 21.70 -1.08
C THR A 151 16.89 20.36 -1.09
N LYS A 152 17.78 20.11 -0.12
CA LYS A 152 18.48 18.82 0.01
C LYS A 152 17.51 17.68 0.30
N LEU A 153 16.54 17.87 1.20
CA LEU A 153 15.51 16.88 1.52
C LEU A 153 14.59 16.62 0.32
N GLU A 154 14.15 17.67 -0.37
CA GLU A 154 13.30 17.57 -1.56
C GLU A 154 14.01 16.80 -2.70
N ARG A 155 15.30 17.07 -2.93
CA ARG A 155 16.09 16.31 -3.92
C ARG A 155 16.23 14.84 -3.56
N ALA A 156 16.41 14.53 -2.27
CA ALA A 156 16.48 13.15 -1.79
C ALA A 156 15.11 12.44 -1.90
N GLU A 157 14.01 13.15 -1.62
CA GLU A 157 12.65 12.66 -1.82
C GLU A 157 12.40 12.32 -3.30
N ASN A 158 12.68 13.28 -4.19
CA ASN A 158 12.54 13.09 -5.63
C ASN A 158 13.48 12.00 -6.17
N TYR A 159 14.64 11.78 -5.55
CA TYR A 159 15.51 10.65 -5.88
C TYR A 159 14.82 9.32 -5.55
N LEU A 160 14.25 9.16 -4.35
CA LEU A 160 13.52 7.94 -3.98
C LEU A 160 12.32 7.66 -4.91
N LYS A 161 11.58 8.70 -5.31
CA LYS A 161 10.43 8.59 -6.22
C LYS A 161 10.77 8.04 -7.61
N LYS A 162 12.04 8.05 -8.03
CA LYS A 162 12.49 7.45 -9.30
C LYS A 162 12.56 5.92 -9.27
N GLN A 163 12.39 5.31 -8.11
CA GLN A 163 12.35 3.85 -7.99
C GLN A 163 11.31 3.44 -6.95
N SER A 164 10.04 3.49 -7.36
CA SER A 164 8.91 3.32 -6.44
C SER A 164 8.91 1.99 -5.70
N ASP A 165 9.34 0.92 -6.38
CA ASP A 165 9.36 -0.42 -5.81
C ASP A 165 10.21 -0.50 -4.53
N TYR A 166 11.28 0.29 -4.41
CA TYR A 166 12.23 0.16 -3.31
C TYR A 166 11.68 0.68 -1.99
N TYR A 167 11.12 1.89 -1.96
CA TYR A 167 10.55 2.43 -0.73
C TYR A 167 9.21 1.77 -0.38
N MET A 168 8.46 1.29 -1.38
CA MET A 168 7.26 0.49 -1.15
C MET A 168 7.60 -0.87 -0.54
N ASP A 169 8.58 -1.60 -1.08
CA ASP A 169 9.00 -2.88 -0.51
C ASP A 169 9.53 -2.72 0.92
N LEU A 170 10.23 -1.62 1.21
CA LEU A 170 10.74 -1.30 2.54
C LEU A 170 9.61 -1.04 3.56
N SER A 171 8.64 -0.18 3.24
CA SER A 171 7.54 0.12 4.16
C SER A 171 6.63 -1.10 4.38
N LEU A 172 6.35 -1.85 3.31
CA LEU A 172 5.51 -3.05 3.37
C LEU A 172 6.17 -4.21 4.11
N SER A 173 7.47 -4.44 3.92
CA SER A 173 8.20 -5.48 4.66
C SER A 173 8.27 -5.14 6.15
N ALA A 174 8.46 -3.87 6.51
CA ALA A 174 8.43 -3.39 7.89
C ALA A 174 7.03 -3.55 8.51
N LYS A 175 5.95 -3.19 7.79
CA LYS A 175 4.56 -3.42 8.20
C LYS A 175 4.30 -4.90 8.46
N LYS A 176 4.74 -5.78 7.56
CA LYS A 176 4.60 -7.24 7.69
C LYS A 176 5.37 -7.79 8.89
N LYS A 177 6.60 -7.35 9.12
CA LYS A 177 7.40 -7.72 10.30
C LYS A 177 6.73 -7.25 11.59
N ARG A 178 6.23 -6.01 11.63
CA ARG A 178 5.52 -5.48 12.80
C ARG A 178 4.25 -6.27 13.12
N THR A 179 3.44 -6.59 12.12
CA THR A 179 2.24 -7.41 12.31
C THR A 179 2.60 -8.80 12.82
N TYR A 180 3.65 -9.42 12.27
CA TYR A 180 4.14 -10.71 12.74
C TYR A 180 4.59 -10.66 14.21
N ASP A 181 5.41 -9.68 14.59
CA ASP A 181 5.95 -9.56 15.95
C ASP A 181 4.87 -9.27 17.01
N ARG A 182 3.73 -8.69 16.60
CA ARG A 182 2.56 -8.51 17.47
C ARG A 182 1.61 -9.72 17.48
N SER A 183 1.71 -10.60 16.49
CA SER A 183 0.81 -11.75 16.40
C SER A 183 1.18 -12.79 17.47
N ASN A 184 0.19 -13.27 18.22
CA ASN A 184 0.44 -14.33 19.20
C ASN A 184 0.77 -15.64 18.46
N PRO A 185 1.96 -16.23 18.65
CA PRO A 185 2.35 -17.47 17.97
C PRO A 185 1.41 -18.63 18.26
N ALA A 186 0.74 -18.64 19.42
CA ALA A 186 -0.25 -19.66 19.78
C ALA A 186 -1.42 -19.72 18.79
N TYR A 187 -1.82 -18.59 18.20
CA TYR A 187 -2.94 -18.55 17.25
C TYR A 187 -2.66 -19.40 16.00
N LYS A 188 -1.40 -19.47 15.55
CA LYS A 188 -1.01 -20.33 14.41
C LYS A 188 -1.14 -21.81 14.73
N TRP A 189 -0.78 -22.20 15.96
CA TRP A 189 -0.90 -23.57 16.44
C TRP A 189 -2.34 -23.98 16.68
N VAL A 190 -3.15 -23.09 17.24
CA VAL A 190 -4.60 -23.30 17.41
C VAL A 190 -5.26 -23.46 16.04
N ALA A 191 -4.98 -22.58 15.08
CA ALA A 191 -5.50 -22.72 13.73
C ALA A 191 -5.09 -24.03 13.05
N LEU A 192 -3.83 -24.45 13.21
CA LEU A 192 -3.35 -25.73 12.71
C LEU A 192 -4.12 -26.91 13.32
N ALA A 193 -4.31 -26.90 14.65
CA ALA A 193 -5.07 -27.94 15.35
C ALA A 193 -6.52 -28.02 14.87
N VAL A 194 -7.19 -26.87 14.70
CA VAL A 194 -8.57 -26.82 14.19
C VAL A 194 -8.65 -27.34 12.76
N VAL A 195 -7.68 -27.07 11.89
CA VAL A 195 -7.63 -27.62 10.53
C VAL A 195 -7.45 -29.14 10.54
N ILE A 196 -6.56 -29.67 11.38
CA ILE A 196 -6.36 -31.12 11.52
C ILE A 196 -7.65 -31.80 11.99
N LEU A 197 -8.31 -31.24 13.01
CA LEU A 197 -9.61 -31.72 13.48
C LEU A 197 -10.69 -31.61 12.40
N GLY A 198 -10.68 -30.53 11.61
CA GLY A 198 -11.57 -30.34 10.47
C GLY A 198 -11.38 -31.40 9.38
N ILE A 199 -10.13 -31.75 9.05
CA ILE A 199 -9.81 -32.85 8.13
C ILE A 199 -10.31 -34.18 8.69
N GLY A 200 -10.10 -34.45 9.98
CA GLY A 200 -10.61 -35.65 10.64
C GLY A 200 -12.14 -35.74 10.58
N ALA A 201 -12.84 -34.66 10.92
CA ALA A 201 -14.30 -34.58 10.83
C ALA A 201 -14.80 -34.75 9.38
N PHE A 202 -14.11 -34.16 8.41
CA PHE A 202 -14.45 -34.29 6.99
C PHE A 202 -14.34 -35.75 6.51
N LEU A 203 -13.22 -36.42 6.80
CA LEU A 203 -13.01 -37.83 6.45
C LEU A 203 -14.00 -38.75 7.16
N TYR A 204 -14.26 -38.50 8.44
CA TYR A 204 -15.28 -39.24 9.20
C TYR A 204 -16.68 -39.03 8.62
N GLY A 205 -17.02 -37.80 8.22
CA GLY A 205 -18.29 -37.49 7.56
C GLY A 205 -18.48 -38.28 6.26
N ILE A 206 -17.44 -38.38 5.42
CA ILE A 206 -17.46 -39.22 4.21
C ILE A 206 -17.71 -40.68 4.57
N TYR A 207 -16.94 -41.24 5.50
CA TYR A 207 -17.10 -42.63 5.94
C TYR A 207 -18.51 -42.91 6.50
N SER A 208 -19.02 -42.00 7.33
CA SER A 208 -20.34 -42.09 7.96
C SER A 208 -21.48 -42.05 6.93
N LEU A 209 -21.35 -41.25 5.86
CA LEU A 209 -22.30 -41.25 4.75
C LEU A 209 -22.27 -42.57 3.96
N LEU A 210 -21.07 -43.12 3.71
CA LEU A 210 -20.90 -44.41 3.01
C LEU A 210 -21.47 -45.59 3.80
N THR A 211 -21.48 -45.49 5.13
CA THR A 211 -21.99 -46.53 6.05
C THR A 211 -23.41 -46.28 6.54
N HIS A 212 -24.12 -45.31 5.94
CA HIS A 212 -25.48 -44.90 6.30
C HIS A 212 -25.68 -44.52 7.78
N ALA A 213 -24.66 -44.01 8.44
CA ALA A 213 -24.78 -43.48 9.80
C ALA A 213 -25.36 -42.05 9.80
N GLY A 214 -26.40 -41.82 10.61
CA GLY A 214 -27.29 -40.65 10.51
C GLY A 214 -26.66 -39.26 10.72
N PHE A 215 -25.42 -39.17 11.21
CA PHE A 215 -24.75 -37.88 11.48
C PHE A 215 -23.67 -37.49 10.46
N GLY A 216 -23.42 -38.30 9.42
CA GLY A 216 -22.30 -38.10 8.49
C GLY A 216 -22.31 -36.75 7.76
N MET A 217 -23.50 -36.22 7.44
CA MET A 217 -23.65 -34.93 6.76
C MET A 217 -23.15 -33.75 7.63
N TYR A 218 -23.40 -33.77 8.94
CA TYR A 218 -22.96 -32.69 9.84
C TYR A 218 -21.45 -32.67 10.00
N PHE A 219 -20.82 -33.83 10.18
CA PHE A 219 -19.36 -33.93 10.28
C PHE A 219 -18.67 -33.53 8.98
N LEU A 220 -19.24 -33.90 7.83
CA LEU A 220 -18.72 -33.51 6.52
C LEU A 220 -18.77 -31.98 6.35
N LEU A 221 -19.92 -31.35 6.58
CA LEU A 221 -20.09 -29.90 6.41
C LEU A 221 -19.26 -29.10 7.42
N PHE A 222 -19.21 -29.54 8.68
CA PHE A 222 -18.39 -28.91 9.71
C PHE A 222 -16.90 -29.00 9.39
N GLY A 223 -16.42 -30.19 9.00
CA GLY A 223 -15.03 -30.38 8.60
C GLY A 223 -14.63 -29.50 7.43
N LEU A 224 -15.50 -29.42 6.41
CA LEU A 224 -15.32 -28.56 5.25
C LEU A 224 -15.30 -27.08 5.65
N ALA A 225 -16.24 -26.62 6.48
CA ALA A 225 -16.27 -25.25 6.97
C ALA A 225 -15.02 -24.87 7.78
N ALA A 226 -14.54 -25.76 8.66
CA ALA A 226 -13.31 -25.56 9.44
C ALA A 226 -12.08 -25.44 8.54
N ILE A 227 -11.95 -26.31 7.52
CA ILE A 227 -10.85 -26.23 6.55
C ILE A 227 -10.89 -24.92 5.78
N PHE A 228 -12.05 -24.53 5.24
CA PHE A 228 -12.20 -23.31 4.43
C PHE A 228 -11.94 -22.03 5.23
N LEU A 229 -12.42 -21.97 6.48
CA LEU A 229 -12.23 -20.80 7.36
C LEU A 229 -10.74 -20.47 7.57
N PHE A 230 -9.92 -21.49 7.84
CA PHE A 230 -8.51 -21.30 8.17
C PHE A 230 -7.57 -21.37 6.96
N ALA A 231 -7.98 -21.98 5.85
CA ALA A 231 -7.28 -21.89 4.57
C ALA A 231 -7.31 -20.45 4.01
N GLY A 232 -8.42 -19.72 4.17
CA GLY A 232 -8.57 -18.35 3.67
C GLY A 232 -7.88 -17.27 4.52
N ALA A 233 -7.68 -17.53 5.81
CA ALA A 233 -7.23 -16.51 6.76
C ALA A 233 -5.69 -16.34 6.86
N ASN A 234 -4.90 -17.01 6.00
CA ASN A 234 -3.42 -16.99 6.02
C ASN A 234 -2.79 -17.34 7.39
N VAL A 235 -3.55 -17.96 8.29
CA VAL A 235 -3.14 -18.24 9.68
C VAL A 235 -2.20 -19.43 9.75
N LEU A 236 -2.29 -20.33 8.79
CA LEU A 236 -1.44 -21.50 8.72
C LEU A 236 0.02 -21.09 8.46
N PRO A 237 0.98 -21.75 9.12
CA PRO A 237 2.40 -21.54 8.86
C PRO A 237 2.73 -22.00 7.42
N THR A 238 2.86 -21.05 6.50
CA THR A 238 3.28 -21.30 5.12
C THR A 238 4.72 -20.82 4.90
N SER A 239 5.34 -21.24 3.79
CA SER A 239 6.70 -20.80 3.40
C SER A 239 6.84 -19.28 3.28
N LYS A 240 5.73 -18.56 3.04
CA LYS A 240 5.67 -17.09 2.89
C LYS A 240 5.19 -16.34 4.15
N ASN A 241 4.88 -17.05 5.24
CA ASN A 241 4.36 -16.48 6.50
C ASN A 241 5.09 -17.02 7.76
N ASN A 242 6.34 -17.44 7.60
CA ASN A 242 7.22 -17.83 8.70
C ASN A 242 8.22 -16.71 9.07
N LYS A 243 8.79 -16.79 10.28
CA LYS A 243 9.72 -15.81 10.83
C LYS A 243 10.87 -15.49 9.87
N LYS A 244 11.58 -16.54 9.43
CA LYS A 244 12.77 -16.44 8.59
C LYS A 244 12.47 -15.73 7.26
N TYR A 245 11.35 -16.07 6.62
CA TYR A 245 10.94 -15.42 5.37
C TYR A 245 10.69 -13.93 5.58
N ILE A 246 10.00 -13.55 6.65
CA ILE A 246 9.65 -12.15 6.94
C ILE A 246 10.89 -11.34 7.32
N GLU A 247 11.78 -11.90 8.13
CA GLU A 247 13.05 -11.25 8.50
C GLU A 247 13.95 -11.07 7.29
N ASN A 248 14.13 -12.13 6.48
CA ASN A 248 14.90 -12.04 5.24
C ASN A 248 14.30 -11.03 4.24
N GLN A 249 12.96 -10.90 4.18
CA GLN A 249 12.31 -9.95 3.30
C GLN A 249 12.62 -8.51 3.72
N LEU A 250 12.54 -8.21 5.03
CA LEU A 250 12.89 -6.90 5.57
C LEU A 250 14.37 -6.59 5.34
N GLU A 251 15.27 -7.52 5.69
CA GLU A 251 16.71 -7.36 5.49
C GLU A 251 17.06 -7.09 4.03
N ARG A 252 16.49 -7.86 3.09
CA ARG A 252 16.69 -7.64 1.65
C ARG A 252 16.20 -6.27 1.19
N SER A 253 15.04 -5.81 1.68
CA SER A 253 14.52 -4.49 1.32
C SER A 253 15.41 -3.36 1.86
N ILE A 254 15.99 -3.52 3.05
CA ILE A 254 16.95 -2.56 3.62
C ILE A 254 18.24 -2.56 2.79
N GLN A 255 18.81 -3.72 2.47
CA GLN A 255 20.03 -3.85 1.65
C GLN A 255 19.83 -3.29 0.24
N GLN A 256 18.67 -3.54 -0.38
CA GLN A 256 18.31 -2.97 -1.67
C GLN A 256 18.24 -1.45 -1.61
N MET A 257 17.59 -0.89 -0.57
CA MET A 257 17.53 0.54 -0.36
C MET A 257 18.92 1.13 -0.10
N GLU A 258 19.75 0.48 0.71
CA GLU A 258 21.13 0.90 1.01
C GLU A 258 21.96 0.98 -0.27
N THR A 259 21.92 -0.06 -1.10
CA THR A 259 22.59 -0.09 -2.41
C THR A 259 22.11 1.03 -3.33
N TYR A 260 20.82 1.36 -3.26
CA TYR A 260 20.23 2.42 -4.07
C TYR A 260 20.64 3.82 -3.64
N ILE A 261 20.60 4.10 -2.33
CA ILE A 261 20.94 5.41 -1.78
C ILE A 261 22.46 5.63 -1.70
N GLN A 262 23.28 4.58 -1.71
CA GLN A 262 24.74 4.71 -1.74
C GLN A 262 25.24 5.48 -2.98
N LYS A 263 24.49 5.45 -4.08
CA LYS A 263 24.77 6.22 -5.30
C LYS A 263 24.45 7.71 -5.15
N TYR A 264 23.70 8.09 -4.11
CA TYR A 264 23.34 9.46 -3.81
C TYR A 264 24.32 10.05 -2.79
N PRO A 265 24.94 11.20 -3.08
CA PRO A 265 25.91 11.80 -2.16
C PRO A 265 25.22 12.30 -0.88
N ASP A 266 25.72 11.84 0.27
CA ASP A 266 25.29 12.33 1.60
C ASP A 266 23.77 12.30 1.80
N PHE A 267 23.18 11.12 1.60
CA PHE A 267 21.74 10.89 1.73
C PHE A 267 21.26 11.21 3.17
N PRO A 268 20.15 11.94 3.36
CA PRO A 268 19.82 12.61 4.62
C PRO A 268 19.37 11.68 5.77
N VAL A 269 19.07 10.41 5.49
CA VAL A 269 18.59 9.44 6.48
C VAL A 269 19.20 8.06 6.23
N PRO A 270 19.28 7.18 7.25
CA PRO A 270 19.69 5.79 7.02
C PRO A 270 18.74 5.04 6.07
N ALA A 271 19.24 4.00 5.41
CA ALA A 271 18.48 3.21 4.43
C ALA A 271 17.14 2.69 4.97
N TYR A 272 17.09 2.27 6.22
CA TYR A 272 15.87 1.76 6.86
C TYR A 272 14.82 2.84 7.16
N TYR A 273 15.14 4.13 6.97
CA TYR A 273 14.20 5.26 7.02
C TYR A 273 14.05 5.99 5.68
N ALA A 274 14.69 5.50 4.62
CA ALA A 274 14.68 6.13 3.30
C ALA A 274 13.34 5.91 2.58
N HIS A 275 12.34 6.72 2.93
CA HIS A 275 11.01 6.73 2.33
C HIS A 275 10.60 8.18 2.00
N PRO A 276 9.94 8.45 0.85
CA PRO A 276 9.54 9.82 0.48
C PRO A 276 8.74 10.55 1.56
N ILE A 277 7.75 9.87 2.15
CA ILE A 277 6.94 10.42 3.25
C ILE A 277 7.79 10.80 4.48
N VAL A 278 8.86 10.06 4.80
CA VAL A 278 9.77 10.44 5.90
C VAL A 278 10.43 11.78 5.60
N LEU A 279 10.96 11.95 4.39
CA LEU A 279 11.62 13.18 3.97
C LEU A 279 10.64 14.35 3.86
N LYS A 280 9.41 14.11 3.38
CA LYS A 280 8.34 15.10 3.36
C LYS A 280 8.00 15.59 4.77
N ARG A 281 7.77 14.68 5.72
CA ARG A 281 7.46 15.08 7.11
C ARG A 281 8.62 15.81 7.78
N MET A 282 9.87 15.43 7.48
CA MET A 282 11.05 16.18 7.95
C MET A 282 11.07 17.60 7.36
N GLN A 283 10.70 17.79 6.09
CA GLN A 283 10.56 19.13 5.50
C GLN A 283 9.47 19.93 6.21
N ASP A 284 8.32 19.32 6.50
CA ASP A 284 7.21 19.99 7.18
C ASP A 284 7.62 20.44 8.59
N ILE A 285 8.30 19.60 9.37
CA ILE A 285 8.86 19.96 10.69
C ILE A 285 9.81 21.15 10.61
N MET A 286 10.68 21.20 9.59
CA MET A 286 11.61 22.32 9.39
C MET A 286 10.89 23.60 8.96
N LYS A 287 9.88 23.50 8.08
CA LYS A 287 9.03 24.64 7.68
C LYS A 287 8.21 25.20 8.83
N GLU A 288 7.81 24.35 9.78
CA GLU A 288 7.19 24.72 11.04
C GLU A 288 8.16 25.36 12.04
N GLY A 289 9.45 25.48 11.71
CA GLY A 289 10.47 26.06 12.59
C GLY A 289 10.75 25.24 13.84
N ARG A 290 10.34 23.96 13.86
CA ARG A 290 10.60 23.05 14.98
C ARG A 290 12.02 22.53 14.96
N ALA A 291 12.63 22.45 13.78
CA ALA A 291 14.00 21.98 13.59
C ALA A 291 14.77 22.91 12.65
N GLU A 292 16.02 23.19 13.00
CA GLU A 292 16.94 23.93 12.15
C GLU A 292 17.77 22.98 11.29
N THR A 293 18.10 21.79 11.79
CA THR A 293 18.97 20.82 11.11
C THR A 293 18.24 19.56 10.63
N ILE A 294 18.78 18.87 9.63
CA ILE A 294 18.22 17.60 9.13
C ILE A 294 18.19 16.51 10.24
N PRO A 295 19.26 16.28 11.03
CA PRO A 295 19.22 15.31 12.12
C PRO A 295 18.17 15.65 13.19
N GLU A 296 17.99 16.94 13.49
CA GLU A 296 16.97 17.40 14.43
C GLU A 296 15.55 17.18 13.89
N ALA A 297 15.32 17.42 12.60
CA ALA A 297 14.04 17.13 11.97
C ALA A 297 13.68 15.63 12.07
N LEU A 298 14.67 14.75 11.88
CA LEU A 298 14.48 13.31 12.07
C LEU A 298 14.17 12.97 13.54
N LYS A 299 14.83 13.64 14.49
CA LYS A 299 14.56 13.46 15.93
C LYS A 299 13.12 13.84 16.28
N PHE A 300 12.64 15.00 15.85
CA PHE A 300 11.25 15.41 16.07
C PHE A 300 10.25 14.46 15.39
N LEU A 301 10.55 13.99 14.18
CA LEU A 301 9.70 12.99 13.53
C LEU A 301 9.59 11.70 14.37
N LYS A 302 10.70 11.23 14.96
CA LYS A 302 10.68 10.07 15.87
C LYS A 302 9.80 10.34 17.09
N GLU A 303 9.88 11.54 17.68
CA GLU A 303 9.07 11.94 18.83
C GLU A 303 7.58 11.99 18.49
N ASP A 304 7.21 12.60 17.36
CA ASP A 304 5.83 12.66 16.87
C ASP A 304 5.26 11.26 16.64
N LEU A 305 6.03 10.39 15.98
CA LEU A 305 5.64 9.00 15.76
C LEU A 305 5.48 8.20 17.06
N LYS A 306 6.28 8.48 18.10
CA LYS A 306 6.14 7.87 19.43
C LYS A 306 4.90 8.36 20.17
N ALA A 307 4.56 9.65 20.04
CA ALA A 307 3.39 10.25 20.70
C ALA A 307 2.05 9.69 20.18
N LEU A 308 2.00 9.28 18.91
CA LEU A 308 0.80 8.73 18.29
C LEU A 308 0.42 7.36 18.88
N ASN A 309 -0.77 7.26 19.46
CA ASN A 309 -1.35 6.00 19.96
C ASN A 309 -2.82 5.86 19.51
N SER A 310 -3.51 4.80 19.93
CA SER A 310 -4.89 4.49 19.51
C SER A 310 -5.92 5.57 19.89
N ASN A 311 -5.56 6.49 20.78
CA ASN A 311 -6.46 7.52 21.30
C ASN A 311 -6.24 8.88 20.62
N VAL A 312 -5.24 9.00 19.73
CA VAL A 312 -4.96 10.24 19.00
C VAL A 312 -5.69 10.20 17.66
N VAL A 313 -6.58 11.16 17.45
CA VAL A 313 -7.30 11.34 16.18
C VAL A 313 -6.51 12.32 15.33
N VAL A 314 -6.21 11.92 14.09
CA VAL A 314 -5.50 12.74 13.10
C VAL A 314 -6.33 12.84 11.83
N GLU A 315 -6.01 13.80 10.97
CA GLU A 315 -6.60 13.88 9.63
C GLU A 315 -6.29 12.62 8.82
N LYS A 316 -7.15 12.29 7.85
CA LYS A 316 -7.04 11.05 7.07
C LYS A 316 -5.71 10.96 6.33
N GLU A 317 -5.28 12.05 5.71
CA GLU A 317 -4.03 12.13 4.96
C GLU A 317 -2.83 11.88 5.88
N GLU A 318 -2.89 12.46 7.08
CA GLU A 318 -1.86 12.26 8.09
C GLU A 318 -1.84 10.82 8.60
N TYR A 319 -3.02 10.22 8.81
CA TYR A 319 -3.17 8.82 9.17
C TYR A 319 -2.52 7.90 8.13
N ASP A 320 -2.83 8.10 6.85
CA ASP A 320 -2.31 7.29 5.74
C ASP A 320 -0.76 7.38 5.68
N GLU A 321 -0.20 8.58 5.88
CA GLU A 321 1.25 8.77 5.98
C GLU A 321 1.86 8.04 7.18
N ILE A 322 1.29 8.22 8.38
CA ILE A 322 1.77 7.62 9.63
C ILE A 322 1.75 6.09 9.53
N VAL A 323 0.64 5.50 9.08
CA VAL A 323 0.50 4.04 8.96
C VAL A 323 1.52 3.46 7.98
N THR A 324 1.89 4.23 6.95
CA THR A 324 2.90 3.83 5.98
C THR A 324 4.30 3.79 6.59
N ILE A 325 4.74 4.84 7.29
CA ILE A 325 6.15 4.94 7.74
C ILE A 325 6.40 4.42 9.15
N LYS A 326 5.43 4.51 10.06
CA LYS A 326 5.62 4.16 11.48
C LYS A 326 6.12 2.73 11.71
N PRO A 327 5.68 1.71 10.96
CA PRO A 327 6.24 0.36 11.10
C PRO A 327 7.76 0.32 10.91
N MET A 328 8.32 1.12 9.99
CA MET A 328 9.77 1.19 9.75
C MET A 328 10.52 1.68 11.00
N PHE A 329 9.97 2.67 11.71
CA PHE A 329 10.53 3.16 12.97
C PHE A 329 10.41 2.16 14.10
N LEU A 330 9.27 1.47 14.20
CA LEU A 330 9.02 0.48 15.25
C LEU A 330 9.92 -0.76 15.13
N VAL A 331 10.10 -1.31 13.93
CA VAL A 331 10.94 -2.51 13.73
C VAL A 331 12.42 -2.21 13.92
N MET A 332 12.82 -0.94 13.76
CA MET A 332 14.18 -0.47 14.00
C MET A 332 14.36 0.13 15.40
N ASP A 333 13.35 0.05 16.28
CA ASP A 333 13.37 0.59 17.64
C ASP A 333 13.80 2.07 17.73
N TYR A 334 13.39 2.88 16.76
CA TYR A 334 13.74 4.30 16.66
C TYR A 334 15.26 4.61 16.71
N LYS A 335 16.12 3.65 16.34
CA LYS A 335 17.58 3.76 16.22
C LYS A 335 18.03 5.09 15.63
#